data_AF-A0A958FDJ9-F1
#
_entry.id   AF-A0A958FDJ9-F1
#
_cell.length_a   1.000
_cell.length_b   1.000
_cell.length_c   1.000
_cell.angle_alpha   90.00
_cell.angle_beta   90.00
_cell.angle_gamma   90.00
#
_symmetry.space_group_name_H-M   'P 1'
#
loop_
_entity.id
_entity.type
_entity.pdbx_description
1 polymer ?
#
loop_
_entity_poly.entity_id
_entity_poly.type
_entity_poly.pdbx_seq_one_letter_code
_entity_poly.pdbx_strand_id
1 'polypeptide(L)'
;MLNPYRFFDPEPDVRKIAFELYTSVKDLPIVCPHGHVDPKLLAENRPFPDPAELIIIPDHYIFRMLYSQGISMESLGVPTRDGTAVATDHRQIWRLFAEHFYL
;
A
#
# COMPACT_ATOMS: atom_id res chain seq x y z
N MET A 1 -13.65 -2.03 -11.83
CA MET A 1 -14.34 -2.99 -10.94
C MET A 1 -13.42 -4.17 -10.72
N LEU A 2 -13.18 -4.61 -9.49
CA LEU A 2 -12.30 -5.75 -9.23
C LEU A 2 -13.04 -7.06 -9.53
N ASN A 3 -12.38 -7.95 -10.27
CA ASN A 3 -12.93 -9.27 -10.57
C ASN A 3 -13.02 -10.11 -9.28
N PRO A 4 -14.18 -10.72 -8.95
CA PRO A 4 -14.30 -11.61 -7.80
C PRO A 4 -13.40 -12.85 -7.90
N TYR A 5 -12.98 -13.24 -9.11
CA TYR A 5 -12.09 -14.37 -9.38
C TYR A 5 -10.62 -13.98 -9.59
N ARG A 6 -10.21 -12.77 -9.18
CA ARG A 6 -8.81 -12.33 -9.26
C ARG A 6 -7.87 -13.33 -8.57
N PHE A 7 -6.69 -13.53 -9.15
CA PHE A 7 -5.64 -14.46 -8.69
C PHE A 7 -5.95 -15.96 -8.79
N PHE A 8 -7.15 -16.37 -9.26
CA PHE A 8 -7.41 -17.77 -9.58
C PHE A 8 -6.99 -18.11 -11.00
N ASP A 9 -6.82 -19.41 -11.25
CA ASP A 9 -6.51 -19.95 -12.57
C ASP A 9 -7.59 -19.55 -13.60
N PRO A 10 -7.24 -19.27 -14.87
CA PRO A 10 -8.22 -19.00 -15.91
C PRO A 10 -9.06 -20.22 -16.32
N GLU A 11 -8.57 -21.44 -16.09
CA GLU A 11 -9.27 -22.69 -16.39
C GLU A 11 -10.55 -22.82 -15.52
N PRO A 12 -11.74 -23.01 -16.13
CA PRO A 12 -13.01 -22.97 -15.41
C PRO A 12 -13.15 -23.93 -14.22
N ASP A 13 -12.72 -25.18 -14.36
CA ASP A 13 -12.90 -26.20 -13.32
C ASP A 13 -11.92 -25.97 -12.15
N VAL A 14 -10.67 -25.61 -12.43
CA VAL A 14 -9.67 -25.20 -11.42
C VAL A 14 -10.14 -23.96 -10.68
N ARG A 15 -10.62 -22.93 -11.40
CA ARG A 15 -11.15 -21.71 -10.81
C ARG A 15 -12.34 -21.96 -9.90
N LYS A 16 -13.24 -22.87 -10.30
CA LYS A 16 -14.42 -23.23 -9.51
C LYS A 16 -13.99 -23.82 -8.17
N ILE A 17 -13.08 -24.79 -8.17
CA ILE A 17 -12.55 -25.41 -6.96
C ILE A 17 -11.83 -24.36 -6.09
N ALA A 18 -10.99 -23.52 -6.69
CA ALA A 18 -10.28 -22.46 -5.96
C ALA A 18 -11.25 -21.45 -5.30
N PHE A 19 -12.33 -21.09 -6.00
CA PHE A 19 -13.35 -20.18 -5.48
C PHE A 19 -14.17 -20.80 -4.33
N GLU A 20 -14.49 -22.10 -4.42
CA GLU A 20 -15.15 -22.84 -3.34
C GLU A 20 -14.27 -22.88 -2.07
N LEU A 21 -12.98 -23.20 -2.23
CA LEU A 21 -12.01 -23.18 -1.14
C LEU A 21 -11.87 -21.77 -0.53
N TYR A 22 -11.67 -20.75 -1.35
CA TYR A 22 -11.62 -19.35 -0.89
C TYR A 22 -12.88 -18.95 -0.14
N THR A 23 -14.06 -19.28 -0.67
CA THR A 23 -15.35 -18.92 -0.04
C THR A 23 -15.50 -19.53 1.35
N SER A 24 -14.96 -20.74 1.57
CA SER A 24 -14.99 -21.38 2.90
C SER A 24 -14.09 -20.72 3.94
N VAL A 25 -13.11 -19.90 3.54
CA VAL A 25 -12.09 -19.34 4.46
C VAL A 25 -12.01 -17.81 4.47
N LYS A 26 -12.58 -17.10 3.49
CA LYS A 26 -12.39 -15.64 3.31
C LYS A 26 -12.83 -14.78 4.50
N ASP A 27 -13.76 -15.29 5.32
CA ASP A 27 -14.34 -14.58 6.47
C ASP A 27 -13.72 -15.03 7.82
N LEU A 28 -12.68 -15.87 7.79
CA LEU A 28 -11.94 -16.24 8.99
C LEU A 28 -11.14 -15.05 9.53
N PRO A 29 -10.92 -14.95 10.86
CA PRO A 29 -10.08 -13.91 11.44
C PRO A 29 -8.66 -13.94 10.88
N ILE A 30 -8.11 -12.76 10.61
CA ILE A 30 -6.70 -12.62 10.23
C ILE A 30 -5.84 -12.82 11.47
N VAL A 31 -4.93 -13.80 11.42
CA VAL A 31 -3.89 -14.00 12.44
C VAL A 31 -2.58 -13.45 11.87
N CYS A 32 -2.13 -12.31 12.39
CA CYS A 32 -0.87 -11.66 12.01
C CYS A 32 0.20 -11.87 13.11
N PRO A 33 0.90 -13.03 13.17
CA PRO A 33 1.84 -13.32 14.24
C PRO A 33 3.15 -12.51 14.17
N HIS A 34 3.35 -11.77 13.08
CA HIS A 34 4.50 -10.91 12.85
C HIS A 34 4.07 -9.67 12.05
N GLY A 35 4.58 -8.49 12.43
CA GLY A 35 4.27 -7.23 11.77
C GLY A 35 5.04 -6.06 12.38
N HIS A 36 4.95 -4.90 11.71
CA HIS A 36 5.67 -3.68 12.08
C HIS A 36 4.74 -2.46 12.23
N VAL A 37 3.45 -2.70 12.49
CA VAL A 37 2.49 -1.62 12.78
C VAL A 37 2.90 -0.94 14.08
N ASP A 38 2.99 0.40 14.09
CA ASP A 38 3.29 1.14 15.31
C ASP A 38 2.16 0.94 16.34
N PRO A 39 2.43 0.38 17.53
CA PRO A 39 1.42 0.15 18.55
C PRO A 39 0.73 1.44 19.03
N LYS A 40 1.36 2.61 18.89
CA LYS A 40 0.75 3.90 19.24
C LYS A 40 -0.51 4.18 18.43
N LEU A 41 -0.57 3.72 17.18
CA LEU A 41 -1.76 3.89 16.34
C LEU A 41 -3.00 3.26 16.99
N LEU A 42 -2.83 2.08 17.58
CA LEU A 42 -3.90 1.36 18.28
C LEU A 42 -4.19 1.97 19.65
N ALA A 43 -3.15 2.38 20.38
CA ALA A 43 -3.29 2.93 21.72
C ALA A 43 -3.97 4.31 21.74
N GLU A 44 -3.64 5.18 20.78
CA GLU A 44 -4.17 6.54 20.73
C GLU A 44 -5.46 6.66 19.93
N ASN A 45 -5.73 5.72 19.01
CA ASN A 45 -6.91 5.70 18.15
C ASN A 45 -7.19 7.05 17.46
N ARG A 46 -6.12 7.74 17.04
CA ARG A 46 -6.21 8.99 16.29
C ARG A 46 -6.48 8.71 14.82
N PRO A 47 -7.25 9.55 14.12
CA PRO A 47 -7.44 9.41 12.69
C PRO A 47 -6.10 9.62 11.96
N PHE A 48 -5.92 8.90 10.85
CA PHE A 48 -4.84 9.21 9.91
C PHE A 48 -5.11 10.59 9.29
N PRO A 49 -4.05 11.41 9.10
CA PRO A 49 -4.22 12.78 8.62
C PRO A 49 -4.67 12.82 7.16
N ASP A 50 -4.07 12.01 6.28
CA ASP A 50 -4.38 11.95 4.85
C ASP A 50 -3.80 10.68 4.20
N PRO A 51 -4.19 10.36 2.95
CA PRO A 51 -3.74 9.13 2.30
C PRO A 51 -2.27 9.14 1.87
N ALA A 52 -1.61 10.30 1.69
CA ALA A 52 -0.18 10.29 1.35
C ALA A 52 0.65 9.83 2.56
N GLU A 53 0.34 10.35 3.75
CA GLU A 53 1.00 9.96 5.00
C GLU A 53 0.71 8.51 5.41
N LEU A 54 -0.48 8.00 5.08
CA LEU A 54 -0.84 6.61 5.37
C LEU A 54 -0.28 5.60 4.35
N ILE A 55 -0.37 5.89 3.05
CA ILE A 55 -0.19 4.90 1.98
C ILE A 55 1.15 5.07 1.27
N ILE A 56 1.59 6.30 0.99
CA ILE A 56 2.71 6.56 0.07
C ILE A 56 4.02 6.71 0.84
N ILE A 57 4.07 7.68 1.78
CA ILE A 57 5.29 8.07 2.50
C ILE A 57 5.94 6.89 3.26
N PRO A 58 5.18 6.02 3.97
CA PRO A 58 5.79 4.95 4.75
C PRO A 58 6.05 3.67 3.93
N ASP A 59 5.50 3.53 2.72
CA ASP A 59 5.57 2.29 1.95
C ASP A 59 6.77 2.26 0.99
N HIS A 60 7.79 1.51 1.40
CA HIS A 60 9.01 1.36 0.64
C HIS A 60 8.86 0.60 -0.67
N TYR A 61 7.81 -0.20 -0.88
CA TYR A 61 7.57 -0.78 -2.20
C TYR A 61 7.17 0.31 -3.21
N ILE A 62 6.33 1.26 -2.79
CA ILE A 62 5.88 2.36 -3.64
C ILE A 62 7.04 3.28 -4.00
N PHE A 63 7.73 3.85 -3.00
CA PHE A 63 8.78 4.81 -3.30
C PHE A 63 10.01 4.17 -3.96
N ARG A 64 10.28 2.87 -3.75
CA ARG A 64 11.34 2.18 -4.52
C ARG A 64 11.00 2.05 -5.99
N MET A 65 9.75 1.73 -6.33
CA MET A 65 9.31 1.68 -7.73
C MET A 65 9.44 3.04 -8.41
N LEU A 66 8.93 4.09 -7.78
CA LEU A 66 9.02 5.46 -8.32
C LEU A 66 10.47 5.94 -8.43
N TYR A 67 11.30 5.67 -7.42
CA TYR A 67 12.73 5.99 -7.45
C TYR A 67 13.48 5.28 -8.57
N SER A 68 13.11 4.04 -8.89
CA SER A 68 13.69 3.32 -10.03
C SER A 68 13.44 4.01 -11.38
N GLN A 69 12.41 4.84 -11.47
CA GLN A 69 12.05 5.61 -12.66
C GLN A 69 12.52 7.08 -12.61
N GLY A 70 13.39 7.43 -11.64
CA GLY A 70 13.99 8.76 -11.53
C GLY A 70 13.22 9.75 -10.65
N ILE A 71 12.17 9.31 -9.94
CA ILE A 71 11.45 10.15 -8.98
C ILE A 71 12.18 10.14 -7.65
N SER A 72 12.66 11.28 -7.19
CA SER A 72 13.44 11.35 -5.96
C SER A 72 12.57 11.04 -4.71
N MET A 73 13.17 10.45 -3.67
CA MET A 73 12.45 10.14 -2.42
C MET A 73 11.98 11.41 -1.69
N GLU A 74 12.73 12.50 -1.82
CA GLU A 74 12.40 13.82 -1.28
C GLU A 74 11.12 14.38 -1.91
N SER A 75 10.93 14.17 -3.22
CA SER A 75 9.69 14.59 -3.92
C SER A 75 8.44 13.83 -3.45
N LEU A 76 8.64 12.67 -2.80
CA LEU A 76 7.57 11.85 -2.21
C LEU A 76 7.41 12.08 -0.70
N GLY A 77 8.13 13.05 -0.11
CA GLY A 77 8.03 13.35 1.32
C GLY A 77 8.72 12.33 2.24
N VAL A 78 9.54 11.43 1.71
CA VAL A 78 10.23 10.40 2.50
C VAL A 78 11.30 11.04 3.38
N PRO A 79 11.26 10.88 4.72
CA PRO A 79 12.22 11.52 5.62
C PRO A 79 13.68 11.15 5.34
N THR A 80 14.56 12.14 5.38
CA THR A 80 16.01 11.98 5.20
C THR A 80 16.72 11.89 6.55
N ARG A 81 17.90 11.25 6.57
CA ARG A 81 18.72 11.14 7.80
C ARG A 81 19.59 12.37 8.06
N ASP A 82 19.90 13.13 7.01
CA ASP A 82 20.77 14.30 7.04
C ASP A 82 20.00 15.63 7.21
N GLY A 83 18.66 15.57 7.24
CA GLY A 83 17.82 16.75 7.37
C GLY A 83 17.60 17.51 6.06
N THR A 84 17.98 16.92 4.92
CA THR A 84 17.60 17.44 3.59
C THR A 84 16.09 17.64 3.53
N ALA A 85 15.66 18.81 3.06
CA ALA A 85 14.26 19.16 2.96
C ALA A 85 13.52 18.25 1.96
N VAL A 86 12.28 17.90 2.30
CA VAL A 86 11.41 17.02 1.51
C VAL A 86 10.10 17.73 1.18
N ALA A 87 9.36 17.21 0.21
CA ALA A 87 8.03 17.71 -0.11
C ALA A 87 7.10 17.60 1.11
N THR A 88 6.40 18.69 1.43
CA THR A 88 5.44 18.76 2.54
C THR A 88 4.00 18.95 2.06
N ASP A 89 3.79 19.20 0.75
CA ASP A 89 2.45 19.23 0.16
C ASP A 89 2.00 17.81 -0.18
N HIS A 90 1.21 17.22 0.72
CA HIS A 90 0.70 15.86 0.60
C HIS A 90 -0.21 15.67 -0.63
N ARG A 91 -0.83 16.74 -1.13
CA ARG A 91 -1.63 16.68 -2.37
C ARG A 91 -0.74 16.57 -3.60
N GLN A 92 0.42 17.23 -3.60
CA GLN A 92 1.41 17.08 -4.67
C GLN A 92 2.03 15.68 -4.65
N ILE A 93 2.35 15.14 -3.46
CA ILE A 93 2.84 13.75 -3.31
C ILE A 93 1.82 12.76 -3.87
N TRP A 94 0.55 12.90 -3.49
CA TRP A 94 -0.53 12.05 -4.00
C TRP A 94 -0.68 12.17 -5.53
N ARG A 95 -0.62 13.38 -6.08
CA ARG A 95 -0.69 13.61 -7.52
C ARG A 95 0.47 12.94 -8.25
N LEU A 96 1.69 13.07 -7.74
CA LEU A 96 2.88 12.47 -8.33
C LEU A 96 2.77 10.94 -8.37
N PHE A 97 2.30 10.31 -7.28
CA PHE A 97 1.99 8.89 -7.28
C PHE A 97 0.91 8.53 -8.31
N ALA A 98 -0.19 9.28 -8.36
CA ALA A 98 -1.30 9.00 -9.28
C ALA A 98 -0.89 9.13 -10.76
N GLU A 99 -0.05 10.11 -11.10
CA GLU A 99 0.52 10.28 -12.44
C GLU A 99 1.39 9.08 -12.86
N HIS A 100 1.92 8.33 -11.90
CA HIS A 100 2.85 7.22 -12.10
C HIS A 100 2.30 5.85 -11.65
N PHE A 101 1.01 5.75 -11.37
CA PHE A 101 0.39 4.50 -10.90
C PHE A 101 0.39 3.37 -11.95
N TYR A 102 0.72 3.69 -13.21
CA TYR A 102 0.85 2.74 -14.31
C TYR A 102 2.16 1.96 -14.32
N LEU A 103 3.12 2.35 -13.48
CA LEU A 103 4.44 1.72 -13.35
C LEU A 103 4.39 0.34 -12.66
#